data_AF-A0A2T3LPU4-F1
#
_entry.id   AF-A0A2T3LPU4-F1
#
_cell.length_a   1.000
_cell.length_b   1.000
_cell.length_c   1.000
_cell.angle_alpha   90.00
_cell.angle_beta   90.00
_cell.angle_gamma   90.00
#
_symmetry.space_group_name_H-M   'P 1'
#
loop_
_entity.id
_entity.type
_entity.pdbx_description
1 polymer ?
#
loop_
_entity_poly.entity_id
_entity_poly.type
_entity_poly.pdbx_seq_one_letter_code
_entity_poly.pdbx_strand_id
1 'polypeptide(L)'
;MKMCVISSLISIFLLISFPSEAQSVKQYKNQYSVIPCEGLKTKLESLEKRSKMILNVASEKAKKEFKYKNKALRLLMKQKNCQ
;
A
#
# COMPACT_ATOMS: atom_id res chain seq x y z
N MET A 1 -21.75 21.11 -29.74
CA MET A 1 -20.41 20.53 -29.50
C MET A 1 -19.76 21.21 -28.30
N LYS A 2 -19.87 20.67 -27.08
CA LYS A 2 -19.16 21.16 -25.85
C LYS A 2 -19.51 20.30 -24.61
N MET A 3 -19.56 18.96 -24.72
CA MET A 3 -19.79 18.11 -23.53
C MET A 3 -18.93 16.84 -23.48
N CYS A 4 -18.33 16.40 -24.61
CA CYS A 4 -17.50 15.19 -24.63
C CYS A 4 -16.07 15.41 -24.11
N VAL A 5 -15.59 16.66 -24.02
CA VAL A 5 -14.19 16.95 -23.65
C VAL A 5 -13.97 16.86 -22.13
N ILE A 6 -15.00 17.15 -21.33
CA ILE A 6 -14.88 17.17 -19.86
C ILE A 6 -14.83 15.75 -19.29
N SER A 7 -15.56 14.80 -19.89
CA SER A 7 -15.57 13.40 -19.44
C SER A 7 -14.23 12.69 -19.69
N SER A 8 -13.46 13.12 -20.71
CA SER A 8 -12.16 12.52 -21.03
C SER A 8 -11.03 12.94 -20.07
N LEU A 9 -11.14 14.09 -19.40
CA LEU A 9 -10.10 14.57 -18.48
C LEU A 9 -10.12 13.85 -17.13
N ILE A 10 -11.29 13.40 -16.67
CA ILE A 10 -11.46 12.71 -15.38
C ILE A 10 -10.77 11.33 -15.39
N SER A 11 -10.79 10.65 -16.54
CA SER A 11 -10.18 9.33 -16.70
C SER A 11 -8.64 9.35 -16.62
N ILE A 12 -7.99 10.48 -16.94
CA ILE A 12 -6.52 10.60 -16.93
C ILE A 12 -5.99 10.70 -15.49
N PHE A 13 -6.72 11.38 -14.58
CA PHE A 13 -6.33 11.49 -13.17
C PHE A 13 -6.33 10.15 -12.43
N LEU A 14 -7.20 9.21 -12.80
CA LEU A 14 -7.24 7.87 -12.22
C LEU A 14 -6.01 7.02 -12.59
N LEU A 15 -5.39 7.27 -13.75
CA LEU A 15 -4.24 6.49 -14.23
C LEU A 15 -2.92 6.90 -13.58
N ILE A 16 -2.78 8.16 -13.15
CA ILE A 16 -1.55 8.69 -12.52
C ILE A 16 -1.43 8.23 -11.05
N SER A 17 -2.48 7.62 -10.49
CA SER A 17 -2.53 7.24 -9.07
C SER A 17 -1.78 5.95 -8.73
N PHE A 18 -1.19 5.25 -9.71
CA PHE A 18 -0.36 4.06 -9.45
C PHE A 18 1.11 4.48 -9.33
N PRO A 19 1.71 4.47 -8.12
CA PRO A 19 3.13 4.77 -7.99
C PRO A 19 3.89 3.58 -8.59
N SER A 20 4.40 3.77 -9.80
CA SER A 20 5.28 2.83 -10.52
C SER A 20 6.73 2.83 -9.98
N GLU A 21 7.01 3.61 -8.95
CA GLU A 21 8.30 3.68 -8.29
C GLU A 21 8.37 2.77 -7.06
N ALA A 22 9.57 2.30 -6.72
CA ALA A 22 9.81 1.46 -5.56
C ALA A 22 9.30 2.15 -4.28
N GLN A 23 8.14 1.70 -3.79
CA GLN A 23 7.47 2.38 -2.69
C GLN A 23 8.28 2.26 -1.39
N SER A 24 8.63 3.40 -0.81
CA SER A 24 9.31 3.53 0.48
C SER A 24 8.38 3.22 1.65
N VAL A 25 8.96 2.98 2.83
CA VAL A 25 8.20 2.82 4.09
C VAL A 25 7.28 4.03 4.34
N LYS A 26 7.73 5.25 4.00
CA LYS A 26 6.95 6.49 4.18
C LYS A 26 5.73 6.51 3.26
N GLN A 27 5.89 6.12 1.99
CA GLN A 27 4.78 6.04 1.03
C GLN A 27 3.74 5.00 1.47
N TYR A 28 4.17 3.81 1.89
CA TYR A 28 3.25 2.81 2.45
C TYR A 28 2.56 3.30 3.73
N LYS A 29 3.29 3.98 4.62
CA LYS A 29 2.70 4.53 5.85
C LYS A 29 1.60 5.54 5.52
N ASN A 30 1.85 6.44 4.56
CA ASN A 30 0.86 7.41 4.11
C ASN A 30 -0.34 6.73 3.46
N GLN A 31 -0.12 5.73 2.60
CA GLN A 31 -1.19 4.95 1.96
C GLN A 31 -2.10 4.27 3.00
N TYR A 32 -1.54 3.75 4.09
CA TYR A 32 -2.30 3.07 5.13
C TYR A 32 -2.85 4.00 6.22
N SER A 33 -2.49 5.28 6.20
CA SER A 33 -2.83 6.24 7.26
C SER A 33 -4.34 6.43 7.48
N VAL A 34 -5.15 6.22 6.44
CA VAL A 34 -6.62 6.33 6.50
C VAL A 34 -7.30 5.06 7.05
N ILE A 35 -6.58 3.95 7.19
CA ILE A 35 -7.15 2.65 7.56
C ILE A 35 -7.34 2.59 9.08
N PRO A 36 -8.51 2.13 9.58
CA PRO A 36 -8.75 1.93 11.01
C PRO A 36 -7.93 0.76 11.58
N CYS A 37 -7.78 0.70 12.91
CA CYS A 37 -6.93 -0.29 13.58
C CYS A 37 -7.25 -1.75 13.20
N GLU A 38 -8.52 -2.11 13.12
CA GLU A 38 -8.96 -3.46 12.71
C GLU A 38 -8.55 -3.79 11.27
N GLY A 39 -8.66 -2.83 10.36
CA GLY A 39 -8.19 -2.96 8.97
C GLY A 39 -6.67 -3.07 8.88
N LEU A 40 -5.94 -2.42 9.78
CA LEU A 40 -4.48 -2.54 9.88
C LEU A 40 -4.06 -3.91 10.41
N LYS A 41 -4.74 -4.44 11.44
CA LYS A 41 -4.54 -5.81 11.97
C LYS A 41 -4.77 -6.85 10.88
N THR A 42 -5.90 -6.76 10.18
CA THR A 42 -6.25 -7.67 9.07
C THR A 42 -5.20 -7.64 7.94
N LYS A 43 -4.70 -6.46 7.57
CA LYS A 43 -3.65 -6.32 6.56
C LYS A 43 -2.32 -6.91 7.02
N LEU A 44 -1.95 -6.73 8.28
CA LEU A 44 -0.74 -7.29 8.85
C LEU A 44 -0.80 -8.82 8.84
N GLU A 45 -1.91 -9.41 9.29
CA GLU A 45 -2.13 -10.86 9.27
C GLU A 45 -2.10 -11.43 7.84
N SER A 46 -2.73 -10.75 6.88
CA SER A 46 -2.72 -11.16 5.47
C SER A 46 -1.30 -11.16 4.90
N LEU A 47 -0.48 -10.16 5.26
CA LEU A 47 0.94 -10.13 4.90
C LEU A 47 1.72 -11.26 5.57
N GLU A 48 1.49 -11.52 6.85
CA GLU A 48 2.18 -12.59 7.57
C GLU A 48 1.84 -13.97 7.01
N LYS A 49 0.59 -14.23 6.63
CA LYS A 49 0.18 -15.46 5.92
C LYS A 49 0.93 -15.64 4.60
N ARG A 50 1.18 -14.54 3.87
CA ARG A 50 1.90 -14.55 2.60
C ARG A 50 3.43 -14.52 2.75
N SER A 51 3.95 -14.32 3.96
CA SER A 51 5.39 -14.11 4.22
C SER A 51 6.24 -15.27 3.71
N LYS A 52 5.85 -16.52 4.02
CA LYS A 52 6.59 -17.72 3.61
C LYS A 52 6.71 -17.82 2.09
N MET A 53 5.62 -17.56 1.37
CA MET A 53 5.62 -17.58 -0.09
C MET A 53 6.51 -16.48 -0.66
N ILE A 54 6.40 -15.26 -0.13
CA ILE A 54 7.16 -14.11 -0.65
C ILE A 54 8.65 -14.25 -0.37
N LEU A 55 9.03 -14.72 0.81
CA LEU A 55 10.44 -14.85 1.20
C LEU A 55 11.15 -15.98 0.45
N ASN A 56 10.44 -17.04 0.09
CA ASN A 56 11.03 -18.22 -0.54
C ASN A 56 10.98 -18.18 -2.07
N VAL A 57 9.94 -17.58 -2.67
CA VAL A 57 9.66 -17.71 -4.11
C VAL A 57 9.75 -16.38 -4.86
N ALA A 58 9.57 -15.24 -4.19
CA ALA A 58 9.47 -13.96 -4.88
C ALA A 58 10.84 -13.35 -5.22
N SER A 59 10.83 -12.39 -6.14
CA SER A 59 12.02 -11.60 -6.50
C SER A 59 12.51 -10.74 -5.34
N GLU A 60 13.79 -10.35 -5.37
CA GLU A 60 14.38 -9.46 -4.36
C GLU A 60 13.61 -8.13 -4.22
N LYS A 61 13.07 -7.60 -5.33
CA LYS A 61 12.19 -6.43 -5.30
C LYS A 61 10.93 -6.69 -4.47
N ALA A 62 10.26 -7.82 -4.68
CA ALA A 62 9.06 -8.19 -3.94
C ALA A 62 9.35 -8.43 -2.44
N LYS A 63 10.49 -9.03 -2.10
CA LYS A 63 10.95 -9.19 -0.71
C LYS A 63 11.17 -7.84 -0.03
N LYS A 64 11.79 -6.90 -0.73
CA LYS A 64 12.03 -5.53 -0.25
C LYS A 64 10.72 -4.77 -0.04
N GLU A 65 9.79 -4.84 -0.99
CA GLU A 65 8.46 -4.27 -0.86
C GLU A 65 7.68 -4.87 0.32
N PHE A 66 7.74 -6.19 0.49
CA PHE A 66 7.14 -6.87 1.63
C PHE A 66 7.69 -6.35 2.97
N LYS A 67 9.02 -6.22 3.08
CA LYS A 67 9.67 -5.66 4.28
C LYS A 67 9.20 -4.22 4.54
N TYR A 68 9.05 -3.41 3.50
CA TYR A 68 8.58 -2.03 3.64
C TYR A 68 7.10 -1.92 4.02
N LYS A 69 6.23 -2.74 3.41
CA LYS A 69 4.81 -2.84 3.79
C LYS A 69 4.65 -3.24 5.25
N ASN A 70 5.36 -4.29 5.68
CA ASN A 70 5.31 -4.79 7.05
C ASN A 70 5.81 -3.73 8.06
N LYS A 71 6.96 -3.09 7.78
CA LYS A 71 7.49 -2.00 8.63
C LYS A 71 6.52 -0.82 8.72
N ALA A 72 5.92 -0.42 7.60
CA ALA A 72 4.96 0.69 7.57
C ALA A 72 3.71 0.41 8.41
N LEU A 73 3.12 -0.79 8.28
CA LEU A 73 1.95 -1.19 9.08
C LEU A 73 2.25 -1.22 10.57
N ARG A 74 3.38 -1.84 10.98
CA ARG A 74 3.78 -1.89 12.40
C ARG A 74 4.03 -0.50 12.99
N LEU A 75 4.69 0.38 12.24
CA LEU A 75 4.88 1.77 12.66
C LEU A 75 3.55 2.51 12.79
N LEU A 76 2.64 2.33 11.84
CA LEU A 76 1.33 2.99 11.87
C LEU A 76 0.46 2.48 13.03
N MET A 77 0.46 1.17 13.28
CA MET A 77 -0.25 0.57 14.42
C MET A 77 0.27 1.12 15.76
N LYS A 78 1.60 1.26 15.90
CA LYS A 78 2.20 1.92 17.07
C LYS A 78 1.80 3.40 17.16
N GLN A 79 1.87 4.13 16.05
CA GLN A 79 1.53 5.55 16.01
C GLN A 79 0.06 5.80 16.37
N LYS A 80 -0.84 4.89 16.00
CA LYS A 80 -2.28 4.97 16.30
C LYS A 80 -2.69 4.32 17.62
N ASN A 81 -1.75 3.78 18.41
CA ASN A 81 -2.03 3.00 19.62
C ASN A 81 -3.09 1.89 19.40
N CYS A 82 -2.98 1.14 18.30
CA CYS A 82 -3.91 0.07 17.93
C CYS A 82 -3.73 -1.22 18.75
N GLN A 83 -3.48 -1.12 20.07
CA GLN A 83 -3.24 -2.26 20.97
C GLN A 83 -4.21 -3.43 20.70
#